data_AF-A0A2H6N7J9-F1
#
_entry.id   AF-A0A2H6N7J9-F1
#
_cell.length_a   1.000
_cell.length_b   1.000
_cell.length_c   1.000
_cell.angle_alpha   90.00
_cell.angle_beta   90.00
_cell.angle_gamma   90.00
#
_symmetry.space_group_name_H-M   'P 1'
#
loop_
_entity.id
_entity.type
_entity.pdbx_description
1 polymer ?
#
loop_
_entity_poly.entity_id
_entity_poly.type
_entity_poly.pdbx_seq_one_letter_code
_entity_poly.pdbx_strand_id
1 'polypeptide(L)'
;HNYIQSLCRVYVGICHQLGDLEKARLFCYTLLKEDFPRSDQLILFIANIWSEVFSSESVINKAIQLVARQHAKGDVLKCLKTYLNWEESAPVDISTMISSLLWAIQLCPQMEFQLSEKYGEDLKENTWQYVFAIDLLCSYQKWCWTHDNIISKELWPIMDNWIKNRTGNGSISSSSNIIIATVLRLIGHLGQIGLREGFFPAVENISSVIGVFLQHAKEKDVAWGVQLAAAYALFDLGPSNPSKILEAIHAWKALTPISLPSAVLKGISEVNSLLTCTEEQKIVH
;
A
#
# COMPACT_ATOMS: atom_id res chain seq x y z
N HIS A 1 -4.76 -1.81 -30.52
CA HIS A 1 -4.83 -0.53 -29.81
C HIS A 1 -6.24 -0.09 -29.43
N ASN A 2 -7.31 -0.36 -30.21
CA ASN A 2 -8.69 0.08 -29.91
C ASN A 2 -9.44 -0.82 -28.88
N TYR A 3 -9.06 -2.09 -28.74
CA TYR A 3 -9.77 -3.05 -27.88
C TYR A 3 -9.74 -2.72 -26.37
N ILE A 4 -8.65 -2.10 -25.89
CA ILE A 4 -8.49 -1.76 -24.46
C ILE A 4 -9.55 -0.74 -24.02
N GLN A 5 -9.84 0.25 -24.86
CA GLN A 5 -10.87 1.25 -24.57
C GLN A 5 -12.25 0.59 -24.49
N SER A 6 -12.58 -0.29 -25.45
CA SER A 6 -13.82 -1.06 -25.43
C SER A 6 -13.95 -1.93 -24.19
N LEU A 7 -12.88 -2.62 -23.79
CA LEU A 7 -12.86 -3.42 -22.57
C LEU A 7 -13.10 -2.58 -21.31
N CYS A 8 -12.42 -1.43 -21.20
CA CYS A 8 -12.61 -0.50 -20.08
C CYS A 8 -14.08 -0.09 -19.97
N ARG A 9 -14.72 0.24 -21.09
CA ARG A 9 -16.13 0.63 -21.12
C ARG A 9 -17.06 -0.51 -20.76
N VAL A 10 -16.81 -1.71 -21.29
CA VAL A 10 -17.61 -2.91 -20.97
C VAL A 10 -17.50 -3.24 -19.48
N TYR A 11 -16.28 -3.25 -18.93
CA TYR A 11 -16.04 -3.55 -17.52
C TYR A 11 -16.76 -2.56 -16.60
N VAL A 12 -16.62 -1.26 -16.84
CA VAL A 12 -17.30 -0.24 -16.02
C VAL A 12 -18.80 -0.26 -16.24
N GLY A 13 -19.28 -0.52 -17.46
CA GLY A 13 -20.70 -0.70 -17.73
C GLY A 13 -21.31 -1.86 -16.94
N ILE A 14 -20.60 -2.99 -16.83
CA ILE A 14 -21.02 -4.13 -16.00
C ILE A 14 -21.02 -3.74 -14.52
N CYS A 15 -19.97 -3.07 -14.03
CA CYS A 15 -19.92 -2.61 -12.64
C CYS A 15 -21.09 -1.67 -12.31
N HIS A 16 -21.41 -0.75 -13.23
CA HIS A 16 -22.53 0.18 -13.09
C HIS A 16 -23.87 -0.56 -13.06
N GLN A 17 -24.09 -1.50 -13.98
CA GLN A 17 -25.32 -2.30 -13.99
C GLN A 17 -25.51 -3.13 -12.71
N LEU A 18 -24.41 -3.58 -12.11
CA LEU A 18 -24.42 -4.32 -10.84
C LEU A 18 -24.43 -3.42 -9.59
N GLY A 19 -24.24 -2.11 -9.73
CA GLY A 19 -24.11 -1.18 -8.61
C GLY A 19 -22.80 -1.33 -7.81
N ASP A 20 -21.79 -2.02 -8.36
CA ASP A 20 -20.51 -2.31 -7.69
C ASP A 20 -19.53 -1.16 -7.85
N LEU A 21 -19.78 -0.09 -7.10
CA LEU A 21 -19.02 1.16 -7.16
C LEU A 21 -17.57 0.99 -6.69
N GLU A 22 -17.35 0.14 -5.68
CA GLU A 22 -16.03 -0.13 -5.12
C GLU A 22 -15.13 -0.87 -6.12
N LYS A 23 -15.69 -1.81 -6.88
CA LYS A 23 -14.94 -2.46 -7.98
C LYS A 23 -14.53 -1.45 -9.06
N ALA A 24 -15.41 -0.52 -9.43
CA ALA A 24 -15.06 0.54 -10.40
C ALA A 24 -13.97 1.48 -9.87
N ARG A 25 -14.01 1.84 -8.57
CA ARG A 25 -12.97 2.64 -7.90
C ARG A 25 -11.64 1.92 -7.82
N LEU A 26 -11.65 0.64 -7.44
CA LEU A 26 -10.47 -0.22 -7.42
C LEU A 26 -9.84 -0.34 -8.81
N PHE A 27 -10.66 -0.40 -9.86
CA PHE A 27 -10.16 -0.38 -11.23
C PHE A 27 -9.45 0.94 -11.57
N CYS A 28 -10.03 2.09 -11.23
CA CYS A 28 -9.36 3.39 -11.40
C CYS A 28 -8.04 3.47 -10.65
N TYR A 29 -8.04 3.03 -9.38
CA TYR A 29 -6.85 2.93 -8.55
C TYR A 29 -5.76 2.12 -9.23
N THR A 30 -6.10 0.93 -9.73
CA THR A 30 -5.15 0.01 -10.37
C THR A 30 -4.58 0.60 -11.66
N LEU A 31 -5.42 1.20 -12.52
CA LEU A 31 -4.97 1.84 -13.76
C LEU A 31 -3.92 2.94 -13.51
N LEU A 32 -4.13 3.73 -12.45
CA LEU A 32 -3.24 4.83 -12.10
C LEU A 32 -1.98 4.33 -11.37
N LYS A 33 -2.12 3.40 -10.42
CA LYS A 33 -1.01 2.82 -9.66
C LYS A 33 -0.02 2.06 -10.55
N GLU A 34 -0.53 1.27 -11.50
CA GLU A 34 0.28 0.44 -12.39
C GLU A 34 0.85 1.23 -13.59
N ASP A 35 0.64 2.56 -13.64
CA ASP A 35 1.06 3.43 -14.75
C ASP A 35 0.63 2.90 -16.12
N PHE A 36 -0.62 2.44 -16.21
CA PHE A 36 -1.12 1.75 -17.40
C PHE A 36 -1.10 2.71 -18.61
N PRO A 37 -0.73 2.24 -19.82
CA PRO A 37 -0.66 3.10 -20.99
C PRO A 37 -1.98 3.86 -21.27
N ARG A 38 -1.89 5.19 -21.39
CA ARG A 38 -3.04 6.09 -21.61
C ARG A 38 -4.10 6.00 -20.51
N SER A 39 -3.66 5.81 -19.26
CA SER A 39 -4.52 5.78 -18.08
C SER A 39 -5.44 7.00 -17.99
N ASP A 40 -4.97 8.19 -18.37
CA ASP A 40 -5.75 9.43 -18.46
C ASP A 40 -6.98 9.32 -19.38
N GLN A 41 -6.82 8.72 -20.57
CA GLN A 41 -7.93 8.47 -21.50
C GLN A 41 -8.91 7.43 -20.96
N LEU A 42 -8.40 6.40 -20.29
CA LEU A 42 -9.24 5.37 -19.66
C LEU A 42 -10.07 6.00 -18.53
N ILE A 43 -9.46 6.80 -17.66
CA ILE A 43 -10.18 7.53 -16.61
C ILE A 43 -11.27 8.43 -17.20
N LEU A 44 -11.01 9.11 -18.32
CA LEU A 44 -12.04 9.89 -19.01
C LEU A 44 -13.22 9.02 -19.49
N PHE A 45 -12.97 7.84 -20.03
CA PHE A 45 -14.06 6.93 -20.42
C PHE A 45 -14.85 6.43 -19.22
N ILE A 46 -14.19 6.15 -18.11
CA ILE A 46 -14.86 5.75 -16.86
C ILE A 46 -15.75 6.90 -16.37
N ALA A 47 -15.21 8.12 -16.27
CA ALA A 47 -15.94 9.31 -15.84
C ALA A 47 -17.15 9.60 -16.73
N ASN A 48 -17.02 9.40 -18.05
CA ASN A 48 -18.13 9.57 -18.98
C ASN A 48 -19.22 8.49 -18.85
N ILE A 49 -18.88 7.28 -18.40
CA ILE A 49 -19.86 6.20 -18.20
C ILE A 49 -20.53 6.30 -16.82
N TRP A 50 -19.75 6.60 -15.79
CA TRP A 50 -20.21 6.61 -14.41
C TRP A 50 -19.39 7.60 -13.58
N SER A 51 -19.82 8.85 -13.54
CA SER A 51 -19.12 9.95 -12.86
C SER A 51 -19.05 9.78 -11.35
N GLU A 52 -20.03 9.10 -10.75
CA GLU A 52 -20.22 8.85 -9.32
C GLU A 52 -19.08 8.02 -8.71
N VAL A 53 -18.33 7.31 -9.56
CA VAL A 53 -17.06 6.67 -9.20
C VAL A 53 -16.13 7.66 -8.51
N PHE A 54 -16.12 8.92 -8.96
CA PHE A 54 -15.24 9.98 -8.47
C PHE A 54 -15.90 10.92 -7.45
N SER A 55 -17.15 10.71 -7.05
CA SER A 55 -17.87 11.68 -6.18
C SER A 55 -17.64 11.46 -4.66
N SER A 56 -16.86 10.46 -4.25
CA SER A 56 -16.64 10.17 -2.83
C SER A 56 -15.69 11.16 -2.16
N GLU A 57 -15.98 11.53 -0.91
CA GLU A 57 -15.11 12.36 -0.08
C GLU A 57 -13.96 11.59 0.59
N SER A 58 -13.84 10.28 0.33
CA SER A 58 -12.79 9.44 0.91
C SER A 58 -11.39 9.88 0.50
N VAL A 59 -10.42 9.65 1.39
CA VAL A 59 -9.01 10.04 1.16
C VAL A 59 -8.41 9.35 -0.08
N ILE A 60 -8.77 8.09 -0.32
CA ILE A 60 -8.36 7.34 -1.52
C ILE A 60 -8.97 7.93 -2.78
N ASN A 61 -10.24 8.34 -2.76
CA ASN A 61 -10.87 8.93 -3.94
C ASN A 61 -10.27 10.31 -4.27
N LYS A 62 -9.93 11.11 -3.24
CA LYS A 62 -9.17 12.35 -3.41
C LYS A 62 -7.81 12.10 -4.05
N ALA A 63 -7.10 11.04 -3.64
CA ALA A 63 -5.83 10.65 -4.24
C ALA A 63 -5.98 10.21 -5.70
N ILE A 64 -7.01 9.41 -6.02
CA ILE A 64 -7.34 8.99 -7.40
C ILE A 64 -7.57 10.21 -8.28
N GLN A 65 -8.40 11.16 -7.82
CA GLN A 65 -8.68 12.38 -8.59
C GLN A 65 -7.42 13.23 -8.79
N LEU A 66 -6.60 13.39 -7.74
CA LEU A 66 -5.36 14.15 -7.84
C LEU A 66 -4.39 13.53 -8.85
N VAL A 67 -4.13 12.22 -8.76
CA VAL A 67 -3.22 11.53 -9.69
C VAL A 67 -3.77 11.53 -11.11
N ALA A 68 -5.08 11.28 -11.31
CA ALA A 68 -5.71 11.39 -12.62
C ALA A 68 -5.54 12.79 -13.23
N ARG A 69 -5.72 13.84 -12.42
CA ARG A 69 -5.54 15.23 -12.85
C ARG A 69 -4.10 15.54 -13.25
N GLN A 70 -3.11 14.97 -12.55
CA GLN A 70 -1.69 15.14 -12.83
C GLN A 70 -1.22 14.34 -14.07
N HIS A 71 -1.85 13.21 -14.36
CA HIS A 71 -1.57 12.45 -15.59
C HIS A 71 -2.17 13.10 -16.85
N ALA A 72 -3.37 13.66 -16.73
CA ALA A 72 -4.11 14.18 -17.88
C ALA A 72 -3.47 15.45 -18.45
N LYS A 73 -3.39 15.52 -19.79
CA LYS A 73 -2.85 16.68 -20.52
C LYS A 73 -3.77 17.04 -21.71
N GLY A 74 -3.65 18.29 -22.18
CA GLY A 74 -4.36 18.76 -23.38
C GLY A 74 -5.88 18.57 -23.30
N ASP A 75 -6.46 18.01 -24.36
CA ASP A 75 -7.92 17.83 -24.49
C ASP A 75 -8.50 16.87 -23.45
N VAL A 76 -7.74 15.84 -23.04
CA VAL A 76 -8.19 14.88 -22.02
C VAL A 76 -8.41 15.59 -20.69
N LEU A 77 -7.46 16.44 -20.28
CA LEU A 77 -7.58 17.24 -19.07
C LEU A 77 -8.77 18.20 -19.15
N LYS A 78 -8.98 18.85 -20.31
CA LYS A 78 -10.12 19.75 -20.52
C LYS A 78 -11.45 19.01 -20.35
N CYS A 79 -11.59 17.82 -20.94
CA CYS A 79 -12.79 17.01 -20.80
C CYS A 79 -12.99 16.56 -19.35
N LEU A 80 -11.95 16.05 -18.68
CA LEU A 80 -12.04 15.61 -17.28
C LEU A 80 -12.47 16.74 -16.34
N LYS A 81 -11.92 17.95 -16.53
CA LYS A 81 -12.35 19.13 -15.77
C LYS A 81 -13.85 19.37 -15.90
N THR A 82 -14.40 19.25 -17.11
CA THR A 82 -15.83 19.41 -17.36
C THR A 82 -16.66 18.28 -16.76
N TYR A 83 -16.27 17.01 -16.95
CA TYR A 83 -17.06 15.87 -16.46
C TYR A 83 -17.06 15.73 -14.94
N LEU A 84 -15.95 16.06 -14.29
CA LEU A 84 -15.76 15.89 -12.85
C LEU A 84 -15.90 17.20 -12.05
N ASN A 85 -16.28 18.29 -12.73
CA ASN A 85 -16.41 19.63 -12.13
C ASN A 85 -15.17 20.07 -11.34
N TRP A 86 -13.98 19.77 -11.85
CA TRP A 86 -12.75 20.19 -11.17
C TRP A 86 -12.58 21.70 -11.23
N GLU A 87 -12.28 22.30 -10.07
CA GLU A 87 -12.00 23.72 -9.97
C GLU A 87 -10.80 24.15 -10.83
N GLU A 88 -10.85 25.38 -11.33
CA GLU A 88 -9.73 26.01 -12.05
C GLU A 88 -8.53 26.35 -11.15
N SER A 89 -8.70 26.25 -9.83
CA SER A 89 -7.61 26.37 -8.86
C SER A 89 -6.52 25.33 -9.15
N ALA A 90 -5.26 25.68 -8.88
CA ALA A 90 -4.17 24.74 -9.00
C ALA A 90 -4.42 23.56 -8.06
N PRO A 91 -4.29 22.30 -8.53
CA PRO A 91 -4.49 21.15 -7.67
C PRO A 91 -3.50 21.18 -6.50
N VAL A 92 -3.93 20.67 -5.35
CA VAL A 92 -3.05 20.46 -4.20
C VAL A 92 -1.85 19.62 -4.65
N ASP A 93 -0.64 20.03 -4.29
CA ASP A 93 0.55 19.27 -4.61
C ASP A 93 0.52 17.88 -3.96
N ILE A 94 1.04 16.86 -4.66
CA ILE A 94 1.06 15.48 -4.17
C ILE A 94 1.83 15.36 -2.85
N SER A 95 2.96 16.07 -2.71
CA SER A 95 3.77 16.04 -1.48
C SER A 95 2.98 16.61 -0.31
N THR A 96 2.28 17.73 -0.53
CA THR A 96 1.40 18.36 0.48
C THR A 96 0.29 17.40 0.91
N MET A 97 -0.34 16.71 -0.03
CA MET A 97 -1.38 15.73 0.28
C MET A 97 -0.79 14.56 1.10
N ILE A 98 0.36 13.99 0.71
CA ILE A 98 1.01 12.92 1.47
C ILE A 98 1.32 13.37 2.91
N SER A 99 1.92 14.55 3.08
CA SER A 99 2.23 15.08 4.42
C SER A 99 0.98 15.23 5.29
N SER A 100 -0.14 15.72 4.71
CA SER A 100 -1.41 15.82 5.45
C SER A 100 -1.98 14.47 5.86
N LEU A 101 -1.87 13.45 5.00
CA LEU A 101 -2.34 12.09 5.30
C LEU A 101 -1.48 11.43 6.37
N LEU A 102 -0.15 11.59 6.31
CA LEU A 102 0.77 11.09 7.34
C LEU A 102 0.49 11.75 8.71
N TRP A 103 0.27 13.06 8.71
CA TRP A 103 -0.16 13.78 9.92
C TRP A 103 -1.48 13.26 10.46
N ALA A 104 -2.47 13.01 9.59
CA ALA A 104 -3.76 12.46 9.99
C ALA A 104 -3.62 11.07 10.64
N ILE A 105 -2.76 10.19 10.10
CA ILE A 105 -2.47 8.88 10.71
C ILE A 105 -1.91 9.06 12.13
N GLN A 106 -0.94 9.95 12.32
CA GLN A 106 -0.30 10.14 13.63
C GLN A 106 -1.21 10.78 14.69
N LEU A 107 -2.14 11.64 14.26
CA LEU A 107 -3.05 12.34 15.17
C LEU A 107 -4.31 11.56 15.54
N CYS A 108 -4.66 10.50 14.80
CA CYS A 108 -6.00 9.93 14.85
C CYS A 108 -6.31 9.22 16.20
N PRO A 109 -7.27 9.72 16.99
CA PRO A 109 -7.59 9.16 18.30
C PRO A 109 -8.51 7.94 18.26
N GLN A 110 -9.05 7.57 17.08
CA GLN A 110 -10.04 6.48 16.92
C GLN A 110 -9.52 5.28 16.12
N MET A 111 -8.21 5.14 15.99
CA MET A 111 -7.64 3.94 15.38
C MET A 111 -7.78 2.77 16.34
N GLU A 112 -8.40 1.69 15.85
CA GLU A 112 -8.52 0.39 16.52
C GLU A 112 -8.16 -0.71 15.55
N PHE A 113 -7.55 -1.79 16.04
CA PHE A 113 -7.45 -3.03 15.28
C PHE A 113 -8.85 -3.62 15.06
N GLN A 114 -9.05 -4.25 13.92
CA GLN A 114 -10.17 -5.16 13.69
C GLN A 114 -9.67 -6.60 13.72
N LEU A 115 -10.50 -7.51 14.23
CA LEU A 115 -10.24 -8.93 14.14
C LEU A 115 -10.78 -9.46 12.81
N SER A 116 -9.89 -9.98 11.97
CA SER A 116 -10.20 -10.62 10.70
C SER A 116 -9.98 -12.12 10.80
N GLU A 117 -10.92 -12.93 10.33
CA GLU A 117 -10.72 -14.38 10.21
C GLU A 117 -9.54 -14.73 9.31
N LYS A 118 -9.33 -13.92 8.26
CA LYS A 118 -8.28 -14.14 7.27
C LYS A 118 -6.93 -13.58 7.73
N TYR A 119 -6.94 -12.36 8.25
CA TYR A 119 -5.71 -11.59 8.53
C TYR A 119 -5.34 -11.52 10.02
N GLY A 120 -6.16 -12.01 10.95
CA GLY A 120 -5.92 -11.83 12.39
C GLY A 120 -6.22 -10.39 12.82
N GLU A 121 -5.45 -9.85 13.78
CA GLU A 121 -5.52 -8.41 14.11
C GLU A 121 -4.95 -7.59 12.95
N ASP A 122 -5.79 -6.78 12.31
CA ASP A 122 -5.43 -5.96 11.15
C ASP A 122 -6.03 -4.55 11.25
N LEU A 123 -5.64 -3.66 10.34
CA LEU A 123 -6.16 -2.30 10.22
C LEU A 123 -7.64 -2.33 9.81
N LYS A 124 -8.45 -1.40 10.37
CA LYS A 124 -9.82 -1.16 9.92
C LYS A 124 -9.86 -0.56 8.51
N GLU A 125 -10.99 -0.71 7.82
CA GLU A 125 -11.21 -0.20 6.46
C GLU A 125 -10.85 1.29 6.31
N ASN A 126 -11.23 2.12 7.27
CA ASN A 126 -10.92 3.55 7.26
C ASN A 126 -9.40 3.83 7.29
N THR A 127 -8.62 3.00 7.99
CA THR A 127 -7.16 3.11 8.11
C THR A 127 -6.49 2.61 6.83
N TRP A 128 -7.02 1.52 6.25
CA TRP A 128 -6.61 1.02 4.94
C TRP A 128 -6.75 2.05 3.82
N GLN A 129 -7.76 2.92 3.87
CA GLN A 129 -7.90 4.01 2.88
C GLN A 129 -6.70 4.97 2.89
N TYR A 130 -6.09 5.26 4.04
CA TYR A 130 -4.89 6.07 4.11
C TYR A 130 -3.69 5.35 3.49
N VAL A 131 -3.55 4.04 3.77
CA VAL A 131 -2.48 3.22 3.18
C VAL A 131 -2.56 3.25 1.66
N PHE A 132 -3.73 2.99 1.09
CA PHE A 132 -3.91 3.02 -0.36
C PHE A 132 -3.78 4.42 -0.98
N ALA A 133 -4.27 5.46 -0.30
CA ALA A 133 -4.10 6.83 -0.78
C ALA A 133 -2.61 7.20 -0.90
N ILE A 134 -1.81 6.91 0.13
CA ILE A 134 -0.37 7.19 0.13
C ILE A 134 0.37 6.28 -0.88
N ASP A 135 0.01 5.00 -0.98
CA ASP A 135 0.56 4.05 -1.96
C ASP A 135 0.39 4.57 -3.39
N LEU A 136 -0.82 5.02 -3.75
CA LEU A 136 -1.09 5.60 -5.07
C LEU A 136 -0.29 6.88 -5.34
N LEU A 137 -0.28 7.81 -4.38
CA LEU A 137 0.44 9.08 -4.51
C LEU A 137 1.96 8.85 -4.65
N CYS A 138 2.51 7.90 -3.91
CA CYS A 138 3.93 7.52 -4.01
C CYS A 138 4.23 6.77 -5.31
N SER A 139 3.33 5.91 -5.78
CA SER A 139 3.49 5.22 -7.07
C SER A 139 3.59 6.20 -8.24
N TYR A 140 2.92 7.35 -8.16
CA TYR A 140 3.10 8.44 -9.12
C TYR A 140 4.50 9.08 -9.04
N GLN A 141 5.03 9.27 -7.83
CA GLN A 141 6.34 9.89 -7.58
C GLN A 141 7.55 8.97 -7.85
N LYS A 142 7.32 7.67 -8.01
CA LYS A 142 8.34 6.64 -8.32
C LYS A 142 9.32 6.38 -7.15
N TRP A 143 10.11 5.33 -7.29
CA TRP A 143 10.87 4.76 -6.18
C TRP A 143 11.82 5.75 -5.50
N CYS A 144 12.70 6.42 -6.26
CA CYS A 144 13.74 7.27 -5.66
C CYS A 144 13.13 8.35 -4.76
N TRP A 145 12.07 9.02 -5.23
CA TRP A 145 11.41 10.05 -4.43
C TRP A 145 10.73 9.44 -3.19
N THR A 146 10.00 8.32 -3.37
CA THR A 146 9.30 7.64 -2.27
C THR A 146 10.26 7.14 -1.19
N HIS A 147 11.36 6.51 -1.60
CA HIS A 147 12.37 6.02 -0.69
C HIS A 147 13.01 7.16 0.12
N ASP A 148 13.44 8.22 -0.56
CA ASP A 148 14.23 9.28 0.07
C ASP A 148 13.38 10.23 0.90
N ASN A 149 12.12 10.47 0.53
CA ASN A 149 11.27 11.46 1.19
C ASN A 149 10.22 10.85 2.11
N ILE A 150 9.71 9.66 1.81
CA ILE A 150 8.62 9.07 2.61
C ILE A 150 9.16 7.96 3.50
N ILE A 151 9.79 6.93 2.93
CA ILE A 151 10.30 5.80 3.72
C ILE A 151 11.40 6.29 4.69
N SER A 152 12.41 6.99 4.17
CA SER A 152 13.60 7.38 4.94
C SER A 152 13.36 8.52 5.92
N LYS A 153 12.60 9.55 5.53
CA LYS A 153 12.45 10.79 6.32
C LYS A 153 11.18 10.86 7.16
N GLU A 154 10.15 10.08 6.85
CA GLU A 154 8.87 10.13 7.55
C GLU A 154 8.56 8.82 8.27
N LEU A 155 8.51 7.70 7.54
CA LEU A 155 8.06 6.41 8.08
C LEU A 155 9.05 5.79 9.07
N TRP A 156 10.35 5.72 8.72
CA TRP A 156 11.36 5.17 9.62
C TRP A 156 11.50 5.95 10.94
N PRO A 157 11.54 7.29 10.93
CA PRO A 157 11.57 8.07 12.17
C PRO A 157 10.38 7.81 13.11
N ILE A 158 9.18 7.55 12.58
CA ILE A 158 8.01 7.16 13.42
C ILE A 158 8.31 5.85 14.16
N MET A 159 8.85 4.84 13.45
CA MET A 159 9.23 3.58 14.07
C MET A 159 10.35 3.72 15.10
N ASP A 160 11.40 4.48 14.78
CA ASP A 160 12.54 4.70 15.68
C ASP A 160 12.12 5.41 16.97
N ASN A 161 11.28 6.45 16.85
CA ASN A 161 10.71 7.14 18.01
C ASN A 161 9.85 6.20 18.87
N TRP A 162 9.05 5.33 18.25
CA TRP A 162 8.27 4.35 19.00
C TRP A 162 9.16 3.37 19.76
N ILE A 163 10.17 2.78 19.10
CA ILE A 163 11.11 1.84 19.73
C ILE A 163 11.82 2.50 20.92
N LYS A 164 12.33 3.73 20.75
CA LYS A 164 12.98 4.49 21.84
C LYS A 164 12.04 4.70 23.03
N ASN A 165 10.79 5.08 22.78
CA ASN A 165 9.80 5.30 23.82
C ASN A 165 9.42 4.01 24.57
N ARG A 166 9.55 2.82 23.95
CA ARG A 166 9.37 1.53 24.63
C ARG A 166 10.47 1.19 25.62
N THR A 167 11.69 1.68 25.38
CA THR A 167 12.85 1.36 26.22
C THR A 167 12.93 2.23 27.48
N GLY A 168 12.18 3.33 27.53
CA GLY A 168 11.87 4.05 28.76
C GLY A 168 10.67 3.44 29.48
N ASN A 169 10.54 3.63 30.79
CA ASN A 169 9.48 3.07 31.67
C ASN A 169 8.02 3.49 31.33
N GLY A 170 7.72 3.91 30.09
CA GLY A 170 6.39 4.30 29.64
C GLY A 170 5.55 3.13 29.16
N SER A 171 4.33 2.99 29.67
CA SER A 171 3.31 2.11 29.10
C SER A 171 2.91 2.62 27.71
N ILE A 172 3.04 1.77 26.68
CA ILE A 172 2.69 2.12 25.29
C ILE A 172 1.17 2.01 25.12
N SER A 173 0.56 3.01 24.50
CA SER A 173 -0.88 3.00 24.22
C SER A 173 -1.22 2.10 23.02
N SER A 174 -2.44 1.56 23.00
CA SER A 174 -2.99 0.79 21.88
C SER A 174 -2.98 1.59 20.56
N SER A 175 -3.29 2.90 20.62
CA SER A 175 -3.24 3.81 19.47
C SER A 175 -1.84 3.87 18.85
N SER A 176 -0.80 3.82 19.68
CA SER A 176 0.59 3.83 19.20
C SER A 176 0.92 2.57 18.40
N ASN A 177 0.44 1.40 18.84
CA ASN A 177 0.63 0.14 18.12
C ASN A 177 -0.02 0.17 16.72
N ILE A 178 -1.19 0.80 16.57
CA ILE A 178 -1.89 0.82 15.29
C ILE A 178 -1.21 1.75 14.29
N ILE A 179 -0.65 2.87 14.78
CA ILE A 179 0.20 3.74 13.95
C ILE A 179 1.39 2.93 13.41
N ILE A 180 2.06 2.14 14.26
CA ILE A 180 3.20 1.32 13.82
C ILE A 180 2.79 0.21 12.87
N ALA A 181 1.67 -0.47 13.11
CA ALA A 181 1.12 -1.43 12.15
C ALA A 181 0.84 -0.75 10.79
N THR A 182 0.24 0.44 10.79
CA THR A 182 -0.02 1.23 9.58
C THR A 182 1.27 1.58 8.84
N VAL A 183 2.31 2.03 9.56
CA VAL A 183 3.63 2.33 9.00
C VAL A 183 4.28 1.09 8.37
N LEU A 184 4.23 -0.06 9.04
CA LEU A 184 4.77 -1.31 8.50
C LEU A 184 4.03 -1.74 7.22
N ARG A 185 2.69 -1.68 7.21
CA ARG A 185 1.90 -1.97 5.99
C ARG A 185 2.25 -0.98 4.86
N LEU A 186 2.41 0.31 5.17
CA LEU A 186 2.89 1.31 4.20
C LEU A 186 4.26 0.94 3.63
N ILE A 187 5.26 0.65 4.47
CA ILE A 187 6.61 0.29 3.99
C ILE A 187 6.56 -0.94 3.07
N GLY A 188 5.77 -1.96 3.42
CA GLY A 188 5.56 -3.13 2.55
C GLY A 188 5.01 -2.77 1.17
N HIS A 189 3.93 -1.99 1.13
CA HIS A 189 3.32 -1.54 -0.13
C HIS A 189 4.24 -0.64 -0.95
N LEU A 190 4.89 0.34 -0.31
CA LEU A 190 5.80 1.27 -0.98
C LEU A 190 7.06 0.58 -1.50
N GLY A 191 7.55 -0.46 -0.81
CA GLY A 191 8.66 -1.26 -1.29
C GLY A 191 8.37 -2.02 -2.60
N GLN A 192 7.10 -2.33 -2.90
CA GLN A 192 6.71 -2.91 -4.19
C GLN A 192 6.97 -1.97 -5.36
N ILE A 193 6.97 -0.65 -5.14
CA ILE A 193 7.37 0.34 -6.16
C ILE A 193 8.84 0.09 -6.53
N GLY A 194 9.71 -0.06 -5.53
CA GLY A 194 11.13 -0.36 -5.73
C GLY A 194 11.37 -1.69 -6.44
N LEU A 195 10.63 -2.75 -6.07
CA LEU A 195 10.71 -4.05 -6.75
C LEU A 195 10.34 -3.94 -8.23
N ARG A 196 9.24 -3.27 -8.54
CA ARG A 196 8.76 -3.07 -9.92
C ARG A 196 9.72 -2.22 -10.75
N GLU A 197 10.41 -1.27 -10.13
CA GLU A 197 11.41 -0.43 -10.79
C GLU A 197 12.83 -1.03 -10.78
N GLY A 198 13.01 -2.24 -10.23
CA GLY A 198 14.27 -2.99 -10.28
C GLY A 198 15.27 -2.71 -9.15
N PHE A 199 14.86 -1.99 -8.10
CA PHE A 199 15.70 -1.64 -6.95
C PHE A 199 15.77 -2.76 -5.88
N PHE A 200 15.97 -4.01 -6.31
CA PHE A 200 15.99 -5.18 -5.41
C PHE A 200 16.93 -5.05 -4.20
N PRO A 201 18.19 -4.58 -4.32
CA PRO A 201 19.08 -4.47 -3.17
C PRO A 201 18.61 -3.46 -2.11
N ALA A 202 17.99 -2.35 -2.55
CA ALA A 202 17.45 -1.35 -1.63
C ALA A 202 16.24 -1.91 -0.87
N VAL A 203 15.36 -2.65 -1.56
CA VAL A 203 14.22 -3.31 -0.95
C VAL A 203 14.65 -4.47 -0.03
N GLU A 204 15.72 -5.19 -0.38
CA GLU A 204 16.32 -6.23 0.48
C GLU A 204 16.82 -5.63 1.80
N ASN A 205 17.45 -4.45 1.78
CA ASN A 205 17.86 -3.79 3.01
C ASN A 205 16.66 -3.46 3.91
N ILE A 206 15.56 -2.96 3.32
CA ILE A 206 14.32 -2.68 4.05
C ILE A 206 13.74 -3.98 4.64
N SER A 207 13.60 -5.04 3.84
CA SER A 207 13.04 -6.31 4.31
C SER A 207 13.92 -6.96 5.38
N SER A 208 15.25 -6.81 5.29
CA SER A 208 16.18 -7.28 6.33
C SER A 208 15.95 -6.57 7.67
N VAL A 209 15.74 -5.24 7.67
CA VAL A 209 15.45 -4.48 8.91
C VAL A 209 14.13 -4.93 9.52
N ILE A 210 13.08 -5.10 8.71
CA ILE A 210 11.77 -5.59 9.18
C ILE A 210 11.88 -7.04 9.69
N GLY A 211 12.68 -7.89 9.04
CA GLY A 211 12.91 -9.28 9.43
C GLY A 211 13.55 -9.38 10.81
N VAL A 212 14.61 -8.60 11.05
CA VAL A 212 15.25 -8.51 12.38
C VAL A 212 14.28 -7.98 13.42
N PHE A 213 13.50 -6.95 13.09
CA PHE A 213 12.46 -6.43 14.00
C PHE A 213 11.46 -7.53 14.40
N LEU A 214 10.95 -8.29 13.43
CA LEU A 214 9.95 -9.33 13.65
C LEU A 214 10.49 -10.50 14.50
N GLN A 215 11.74 -10.92 14.25
CA GLN A 215 12.39 -11.99 15.02
C GLN A 215 12.50 -11.65 16.52
N HIS A 216 12.77 -10.39 16.87
CA HIS A 216 12.86 -9.93 18.25
C HIS A 216 11.53 -9.49 18.85
N ALA A 217 10.43 -9.55 18.07
CA ALA A 217 9.16 -8.97 18.47
C ALA A 217 8.57 -9.60 19.74
N LYS A 218 8.74 -10.93 19.91
CA LYS A 218 8.30 -11.63 21.11
C LYS A 218 9.10 -11.23 22.34
N GLU A 219 10.42 -11.20 22.25
CA GLU A 219 11.30 -10.81 23.35
C GLU A 219 11.06 -9.36 23.81
N LYS A 220 10.65 -8.52 22.86
CA LYS A 220 10.32 -7.11 23.09
C LYS A 220 8.83 -6.87 23.33
N ASP A 221 8.04 -7.91 23.60
CA ASP A 221 6.60 -7.82 23.92
C ASP A 221 5.81 -6.94 22.92
N VAL A 222 6.10 -7.05 21.63
CA VAL A 222 5.41 -6.29 20.57
C VAL A 222 3.96 -6.78 20.45
N ALA A 223 3.00 -5.85 20.34
CA ALA A 223 1.59 -6.20 20.18
C ALA A 223 1.35 -7.07 18.94
N TRP A 224 0.42 -8.02 19.03
CA TRP A 224 0.21 -9.04 18.00
C TRP A 224 -0.13 -8.46 16.62
N GLY A 225 -1.06 -7.51 16.53
CA GLY A 225 -1.35 -6.81 15.26
C GLY A 225 -0.14 -6.12 14.62
N VAL A 226 0.84 -5.65 15.42
CA VAL A 226 2.09 -5.08 14.89
C VAL A 226 3.01 -6.17 14.32
N GLN A 227 3.09 -7.33 14.98
CA GLN A 227 3.85 -8.47 14.47
C GLN A 227 3.27 -8.96 13.15
N LEU A 228 1.94 -9.08 13.07
CA LEU A 228 1.24 -9.44 11.84
C LEU A 228 1.49 -8.42 10.72
N ALA A 229 1.43 -7.12 11.02
CA ALA A 229 1.73 -6.08 10.03
C ALA A 229 3.16 -6.17 9.48
N ALA A 230 4.15 -6.46 10.34
CA ALA A 230 5.53 -6.70 9.91
C ALA A 230 5.64 -7.97 9.03
N ALA A 231 4.96 -9.07 9.41
CA ALA A 231 4.95 -10.29 8.61
C ALA A 231 4.32 -10.04 7.22
N TYR A 232 3.19 -9.34 7.14
CA TYR A 232 2.58 -8.99 5.87
C TYR A 232 3.45 -8.07 5.02
N ALA A 233 4.12 -7.09 5.64
CA ALA A 233 5.08 -6.26 4.94
C ALA A 233 6.23 -7.11 4.36
N LEU A 234 6.75 -8.10 5.10
CA LEU A 234 7.76 -9.02 4.56
C LEU A 234 7.25 -9.83 3.37
N PHE A 235 6.00 -10.30 3.38
CA PHE A 235 5.43 -10.98 2.22
C PHE A 235 5.32 -10.06 1.00
N ASP A 236 4.92 -8.80 1.20
CA ASP A 236 4.87 -7.78 0.15
C ASP A 236 6.27 -7.52 -0.44
N LEU A 237 7.33 -7.64 0.37
CA LEU A 237 8.73 -7.49 -0.05
C LEU A 237 9.38 -8.82 -0.47
N GLY A 238 8.63 -9.92 -0.50
CA GLY A 238 9.06 -11.28 -0.83
C GLY A 238 10.06 -11.37 -1.99
N PRO A 239 9.77 -10.75 -3.15
CA PRO A 239 10.65 -10.81 -4.31
C PRO A 239 12.06 -10.20 -4.11
N SER A 240 12.30 -9.42 -3.06
CA SER A 240 13.64 -8.86 -2.78
C SER A 240 14.65 -9.93 -2.40
N ASN A 241 14.28 -10.83 -1.47
CA ASN A 241 15.08 -11.95 -1.04
C ASN A 241 14.18 -13.01 -0.35
N PRO A 242 13.56 -13.91 -1.13
CA PRO A 242 12.61 -14.88 -0.58
C PRO A 242 13.20 -15.78 0.51
N SER A 243 14.49 -16.14 0.40
CA SER A 243 15.18 -17.03 1.35
C SER A 243 15.31 -16.38 2.73
N LYS A 244 15.86 -15.16 2.80
CA LYS A 244 16.00 -14.43 4.07
C LYS A 244 14.65 -14.10 4.71
N ILE A 245 13.65 -13.79 3.89
CA ILE A 245 12.29 -13.51 4.37
C ILE A 245 11.68 -14.76 5.03
N LEU A 246 11.80 -15.93 4.40
CA LEU A 246 11.30 -17.18 4.98
C LEU A 246 12.06 -17.57 6.25
N GLU A 247 13.37 -17.33 6.30
CA GLU A 247 14.17 -17.53 7.52
C GLU A 247 13.64 -16.67 8.67
N ALA A 248 13.40 -15.37 8.42
CA ALA A 248 12.83 -14.46 9.40
C ALA A 248 11.43 -14.88 9.88
N ILE A 249 10.55 -15.26 8.95
CA ILE A 249 9.18 -15.70 9.26
C ILE A 249 9.18 -17.03 10.03
N HIS A 250 10.04 -17.98 9.69
CA HIS A 250 10.14 -19.25 10.41
C HIS A 250 10.69 -19.07 11.82
N ALA A 251 11.71 -18.22 12.00
CA ALA A 251 12.24 -17.89 13.32
C ALA A 251 11.15 -17.24 14.20
N TRP A 252 10.41 -16.28 13.66
CA TRP A 252 9.27 -15.67 14.36
C TRP A 252 8.15 -16.66 14.69
N LYS A 253 7.79 -17.53 13.74
CA LYS A 253 6.78 -18.59 13.93
C LYS A 253 7.17 -19.57 15.03
N ALA A 254 8.44 -20.00 15.08
CA ALA A 254 8.92 -20.95 16.09
C ALA A 254 8.76 -20.40 17.52
N LEU A 255 8.78 -19.08 17.67
CA LEU A 255 8.58 -18.40 18.93
C LEU A 255 7.11 -18.16 19.26
N THR A 256 6.18 -18.29 18.31
CA THR A 256 4.78 -17.89 18.49
C THR A 256 3.89 -19.11 18.84
N PRO A 257 3.32 -19.17 20.06
CA PRO A 257 2.44 -20.28 20.45
C PRO A 257 1.00 -20.15 19.90
N ILE A 258 0.68 -19.01 19.29
CA ILE A 258 -0.65 -18.67 18.78
C ILE A 258 -0.82 -19.26 17.37
N SER A 259 -2.02 -19.76 17.06
CA SER A 259 -2.36 -20.19 15.71
C SER A 259 -2.23 -19.04 14.71
N LEU A 260 -1.52 -19.28 13.61
CA LEU A 260 -1.29 -18.26 12.58
C LEU A 260 -2.55 -18.04 11.73
N PRO A 261 -2.87 -16.77 11.36
CA PRO A 261 -3.93 -16.48 10.39
C PRO A 261 -3.68 -17.16 9.04
N SER A 262 -4.76 -17.48 8.32
CA SER A 262 -4.67 -18.12 7.01
C SER A 262 -3.90 -17.29 5.98
N ALA A 263 -3.98 -15.95 6.06
CA ALA A 263 -3.18 -15.07 5.22
C ALA A 263 -1.68 -15.21 5.43
N VAL A 264 -1.23 -15.48 6.66
CA VAL A 264 0.19 -15.71 6.96
C VAL A 264 0.66 -17.02 6.33
N LEU A 265 -0.14 -18.08 6.45
CA LEU A 265 0.16 -19.37 5.81
C LEU A 265 0.21 -19.25 4.28
N LYS A 266 -0.72 -18.48 3.70
CA LYS A 266 -0.71 -18.18 2.27
C LYS A 266 0.53 -17.38 1.87
N GLY A 267 0.90 -16.35 2.62
CA GLY A 267 2.10 -15.54 2.37
C GLY A 267 3.38 -16.37 2.41
N ILE A 268 3.51 -17.29 3.36
CA ILE A 268 4.63 -18.25 3.40
C ILE A 268 4.66 -19.10 2.11
N SER A 269 3.51 -19.63 1.68
CA SER A 269 3.43 -20.41 0.45
C SER A 269 3.79 -19.60 -0.79
N GLU A 270 3.37 -18.34 -0.87
CA GLU A 270 3.65 -17.44 -2.00
C GLU A 270 5.13 -17.05 -2.05
N VAL A 271 5.77 -16.75 -0.92
CA VAL A 271 7.22 -16.48 -0.91
C VAL A 271 8.02 -17.74 -1.21
N ASN A 272 7.57 -18.91 -0.74
CA ASN A 272 8.23 -20.18 -1.02
C ASN A 272 8.20 -20.56 -2.51
N SER A 273 7.12 -20.22 -3.24
CA SER A 273 7.08 -20.48 -4.69
C SER A 273 8.04 -19.58 -5.49
N LEU A 274 8.39 -18.40 -4.97
CA LEU A 274 9.40 -17.53 -5.60
C LEU A 274 10.77 -18.20 -5.63
N LEU A 275 11.14 -18.97 -4.59
CA LEU A 275 12.41 -19.72 -4.55
C LEU A 275 12.50 -20.73 -5.69
N THR A 276 11.43 -21.50 -5.90
CA THR A 276 11.37 -22.52 -6.94
C THR A 276 11.48 -21.91 -8.34
N CYS A 277 10.90 -20.73 -8.58
CA CYS A 277 11.03 -20.03 -9.86
C CYS A 277 12.44 -19.52 -10.13
N THR A 278 13.17 -19.06 -9.10
CA THR A 278 14.58 -18.63 -9.25
C THR A 278 15.56 -19.79 -9.49
N GLU A 279 15.25 -21.00 -9.03
CA GLU A 279 16.07 -22.20 -9.28
C GLU A 279 15.91 -22.71 -10.72
N GLU A 280 14.69 -22.71 -11.25
CA GLU A 280 14.43 -23.09 -12.64
C GLU A 280 15.09 -22.13 -13.64
N GLN A 281 15.17 -20.84 -13.34
CA GLN A 281 15.87 -19.86 -14.18
C GLN A 281 17.40 -20.03 -14.21
N LYS A 282 18.00 -20.66 -13.18
CA LYS A 282 19.43 -20.97 -13.15
C LYS A 282 19.82 -22.23 -13.93
N ILE A 283 18.85 -23.09 -14.27
CA ILE A 283 19.08 -24.34 -15.01
C ILE A 283 19.05 -24.11 -16.54
N VAL A 284 18.60 -22.94 -16.99
CA VAL A 284 18.45 -22.57 -18.42
C VAL A 284 19.61 -21.70 -18.94
N HIS A 285 20.66 -21.49 -18.13
CA HIS A 285 21.92 -20.84 -18.52
C HIS A 285 23.12 -21.74 -18.21
#